data_AF-A0A2V7HVV4-F1
#
_entry.id   AF-A0A2V7HVV4-F1
#
_cell.length_a   1.000
_cell.length_b   1.000
_cell.length_c   1.000
_cell.angle_alpha   90.00
_cell.angle_beta   90.00
_cell.angle_gamma   90.00
#
_symmetry.space_group_name_H-M   'P 1'
#
loop_
_entity.id
_entity.type
_entity.pdbx_description
1 polymer ?
#
loop_
_entity_poly.entity_id
_entity_poly.type
_entity_poly.pdbx_seq_one_letter_code
_entity_poly.pdbx_strand_id
1 'polypeptide(L)'
;GRGAKGIDSLEGKPGVHPALMEDLATGRMSVAQIAQRVLHHAPTTQGPPATHDVALVKRLLQEELDDILTRRPKDAATQERYRKAVKIAMRWIKNYTDLDFRSLGSYTRADLERIAREPDAF
;
A
#
# COMPACT_ATOMS: atom_id res chain seq x y z
N GLY A 1 -1.58 11.05 22.16
CA GLY A 1 -1.70 10.17 20.98
C GLY A 1 -1.32 10.93 19.74
N ARG A 2 -0.38 10.40 18.94
CA ARG A 2 -0.11 10.86 17.58
C ARG A 2 -0.03 9.62 16.70
N GLY A 3 -1.17 9.28 16.11
CA GLY A 3 -1.30 8.24 15.10
C GLY A 3 -0.87 8.75 13.73
N ALA A 4 -0.57 7.78 12.86
CA ALA A 4 -0.12 7.90 11.47
C ALA A 4 1.30 8.47 11.30
N LYS A 5 2.31 7.64 11.60
CA LYS A 5 3.63 7.78 10.95
C LYS A 5 3.48 7.24 9.54
N GLY A 6 3.52 8.14 8.56
CA GLY A 6 3.51 7.76 7.15
C GLY A 6 4.74 6.92 6.82
N ILE A 7 4.60 6.10 5.79
CA ILE A 7 5.70 5.57 4.97
C ILE A 7 6.75 6.69 4.88
N ASP A 8 8.03 6.39 5.14
CA ASP A 8 9.09 7.40 5.16
C ASP A 8 9.24 8.09 3.78
N SER A 9 8.40 9.09 3.52
CA SER A 9 8.38 9.94 2.33
C SER A 9 9.60 10.86 2.23
N LEU A 10 10.54 10.72 3.17
CA LEU A 10 11.80 11.43 3.23
C LEU A 10 13.00 10.50 2.94
N GLU A 11 12.77 9.23 2.58
CA GLU A 11 13.83 8.35 2.10
C GLU A 11 14.56 9.02 0.91
N GLY A 12 15.83 9.38 1.13
CA GLY A 12 16.66 10.09 0.14
C GLY A 12 16.63 11.63 0.20
N LYS A 13 15.90 12.26 1.13
CA LYS A 13 15.94 13.73 1.35
C LYS A 13 16.97 14.12 2.43
N PRO A 14 17.67 15.26 2.31
CA PRO A 14 18.62 15.72 3.33
C PRO A 14 17.96 15.86 4.71
N GLY A 15 18.54 15.26 5.76
CA GLY A 15 18.03 15.33 7.14
C GLY A 15 18.34 14.08 7.98
N VAL A 16 18.15 14.16 9.30
CA VAL A 16 18.22 13.00 10.20
C VAL A 16 16.83 12.39 10.28
N HIS A 17 16.61 11.33 9.50
CA HIS A 17 15.37 10.55 9.55
C HIS A 17 15.63 9.30 10.39
N PRO A 18 14.98 9.14 11.56
CA PRO A 18 15.11 7.90 12.29
C PRO A 18 14.44 6.79 11.48
N ALA A 19 15.21 5.76 11.13
CA ALA A 19 14.65 4.55 10.51
C ALA A 19 13.50 4.03 11.37
N LEU A 20 12.29 4.00 10.81
CA LEU A 20 11.13 3.45 11.50
C LEU A 20 11.17 1.92 11.38
N MET A 21 10.99 1.22 12.49
CA MET A 21 10.75 -0.22 12.48
C MET A 21 9.26 -0.47 12.27
N GLU A 22 8.88 -0.80 11.05
CA GLU A 22 7.50 -1.15 10.71
C GLU A 22 7.26 -2.66 10.87
N ASP A 23 6.10 -3.00 11.40
CA ASP A 23 5.61 -4.37 11.50
C ASP A 23 4.27 -4.52 10.75
N LEU A 24 3.64 -5.68 10.90
CA LEU A 24 2.35 -5.95 10.29
C LEU A 24 1.24 -4.99 10.77
N ALA A 25 1.33 -4.44 11.97
CA ALA A 25 0.33 -3.50 12.48
C ALA A 25 0.37 -2.18 11.70
N THR A 26 1.55 -1.71 11.29
CA THR A 26 1.68 -0.56 10.38
C THR A 26 0.94 -0.81 9.07
N GLY A 27 1.18 -1.96 8.44
CA GLY A 27 0.49 -2.34 7.20
C GLY A 27 -1.03 -2.41 7.37
N ARG A 28 -1.51 -3.02 8.46
CA ARG A 28 -2.95 -3.11 8.77
C ARG A 28 -3.61 -1.74 8.92
N MET A 29 -2.96 -0.82 9.64
CA MET A 29 -3.51 0.52 9.87
C MET A 29 -3.60 1.32 8.57
N SER A 30 -2.57 1.23 7.71
CA SER A 30 -2.56 1.87 6.39
C SER A 30 -3.69 1.39 5.50
N VAL A 31 -3.91 0.07 5.41
CA VAL A 31 -5.00 -0.53 4.64
C VAL A 31 -6.37 -0.11 5.18
N ALA A 32 -6.56 -0.14 6.49
CA ALA A 32 -7.81 0.28 7.12
C ALA A 32 -8.14 1.75 6.84
N GLN A 33 -7.14 2.63 6.88
CA GLN A 33 -7.34 4.05 6.59
C GLN A 33 -7.71 4.30 5.12
N ILE A 34 -7.07 3.59 4.19
CA ILE A 34 -7.43 3.66 2.76
C ILE A 34 -8.88 3.20 2.56
N ALA A 35 -9.22 2.02 3.10
CA ALA A 35 -10.56 1.46 2.95
C ALA A 35 -11.64 2.37 3.55
N GLN A 36 -11.40 2.94 4.73
CA GLN A 36 -12.32 3.87 5.39
C GLN A 36 -12.55 5.12 4.54
N ARG A 37 -11.49 5.70 3.95
CA ARG A 37 -11.63 6.85 3.05
C ARG A 37 -12.40 6.52 1.78
N VAL A 38 -12.17 5.34 1.19
CA VAL A 38 -12.90 4.87 0.01
C VAL A 38 -14.39 4.68 0.32
N LEU A 39 -14.71 3.99 1.43
CA LEU A 39 -16.09 3.73 1.85
C LEU A 39 -16.89 5.01 2.14
N HIS A 40 -16.22 6.06 2.63
CA HIS A 40 -16.86 7.33 2.95
C HIS A 40 -16.73 8.39 1.85
N HIS A 41 -16.15 8.05 0.69
CA HIS A 41 -15.89 9.01 -0.38
C HIS A 41 -15.21 10.29 0.13
N ALA A 42 -14.23 10.14 1.02
CA ALA A 42 -13.57 11.28 1.64
C ALA A 42 -12.88 12.13 0.56
N PRO A 43 -12.98 13.47 0.57
CA PRO A 43 -12.22 14.31 -0.33
C PRO A 43 -10.73 14.31 0.03
N THR A 44 -9.86 14.53 -0.95
CA THR A 44 -8.46 14.84 -0.69
C THR A 44 -8.35 16.18 0.04
N THR A 45 -7.46 16.24 1.02
CA THR A 45 -7.18 17.48 1.78
C THR A 45 -5.88 18.15 1.35
N GLN A 46 -5.07 17.47 0.53
CA GLN A 46 -3.78 17.90 0.01
C GLN A 46 -3.63 17.38 -1.42
N GLY A 47 -2.91 18.13 -2.27
CA GLY A 47 -2.76 17.82 -3.68
C GLY A 47 -4.00 18.21 -4.52
N PRO A 48 -4.12 17.70 -5.75
CA PRO A 48 -5.28 17.96 -6.60
C PRO A 48 -6.59 17.52 -5.93
N PRO A 49 -7.68 18.30 -6.07
CA PRO A 49 -9.00 17.88 -5.59
C PRO A 49 -9.42 16.56 -6.24
N ALA A 50 -9.69 15.56 -5.41
CA ALA A 50 -10.21 14.26 -5.83
C ALA A 50 -11.03 13.63 -4.69
N THR A 51 -11.87 12.65 -5.04
CA THR A 51 -12.55 11.78 -4.07
C THR A 51 -11.73 10.51 -3.92
N HIS A 52 -11.59 10.01 -2.69
CA HIS A 52 -11.02 8.68 -2.47
C HIS A 52 -11.96 7.62 -3.03
N ASP A 53 -11.57 7.06 -4.17
CA ASP A 53 -12.21 5.92 -4.80
C ASP A 53 -11.16 4.87 -5.21
N VAL A 54 -11.63 3.74 -5.72
CA VAL A 54 -10.80 2.62 -6.13
C VAL A 54 -9.83 3.00 -7.25
N ALA A 55 -10.26 3.84 -8.20
CA ALA A 55 -9.44 4.27 -9.33
C ALA A 55 -8.27 5.15 -8.86
N LEU A 56 -8.53 6.08 -7.93
CA LEU A 56 -7.51 6.92 -7.30
C LEU A 56 -6.50 6.06 -6.55
N VAL A 57 -6.96 5.11 -5.72
CA VAL A 57 -6.08 4.24 -4.95
C VAL A 57 -5.20 3.39 -5.85
N LYS A 58 -5.76 2.80 -6.91
CA LYS A 58 -4.99 2.00 -7.88
C LYS A 58 -3.89 2.83 -8.55
N ARG A 59 -4.22 4.05 -8.99
CA ARG A 59 -3.26 4.97 -9.60
C ARG A 59 -2.13 5.33 -8.64
N LEU A 60 -2.46 5.74 -7.41
CA LEU A 60 -1.47 6.10 -6.40
C LEU A 60 -0.54 4.92 -6.05
N LEU A 61 -1.08 3.72 -5.91
CA LEU A 61 -0.26 2.52 -5.66
C LEU A 61 0.73 2.23 -6.79
N GLN A 62 0.35 2.50 -8.04
CA GLN A 62 1.24 2.33 -9.18
C GLN A 62 2.33 3.42 -9.22
N GLU A 63 1.96 4.67 -8.98
CA GLU A 63 2.90 5.80 -8.89
C GLU A 63 3.95 5.56 -7.79
N GLU A 64 3.53 5.13 -6.60
CA GLU A 64 4.41 4.79 -5.48
C GLU A 64 5.27 3.56 -5.76
N LEU A 65 4.73 2.54 -6.45
CA LEU A 65 5.53 1.40 -6.88
C LEU A 65 6.65 1.86 -7.82
N ASP A 66 6.33 2.65 -8.84
CA ASP A 66 7.31 3.14 -9.81
C ASP A 66 8.42 3.94 -9.10
N ASP A 67 8.01 4.82 -8.19
CA ASP A 67 8.91 5.63 -7.36
C ASP A 67 9.82 4.75 -6.49
N ILE A 68 9.29 3.74 -5.80
CA ILE A 68 10.08 2.75 -5.05
C ILE A 68 11.06 2.01 -5.97
N LEU A 69 10.62 1.54 -7.14
CA LEU A 69 11.46 0.80 -8.07
C LEU A 69 12.60 1.67 -8.64
N THR A 70 12.47 3.00 -8.65
CA THR A 70 13.57 3.91 -9.01
C THR A 70 14.69 3.91 -7.98
N ARG A 71 14.38 3.78 -6.69
CA ARG A 71 15.34 3.83 -5.57
C ARG A 71 15.92 2.48 -5.17
N ARG A 72 15.32 1.38 -5.61
CA ARG A 72 15.75 0.01 -5.29
C ARG A 72 16.72 -0.54 -6.33
N PRO A 73 17.56 -1.53 -5.96
CA PRO A 73 18.39 -2.24 -6.92
C PRO A 73 17.58 -2.73 -8.12
N LYS A 74 18.17 -2.65 -9.31
CA LYS A 74 17.53 -3.07 -10.58
C LYS A 74 17.58 -4.59 -10.80
N ASP A 75 17.91 -5.37 -9.78
CA ASP A 75 17.89 -6.82 -9.88
C ASP A 75 16.45 -7.35 -10.04
N ALA A 76 16.29 -8.33 -10.92
CA ALA A 76 14.97 -8.82 -11.29
C ALA A 76 14.17 -9.38 -10.10
N ALA A 77 14.85 -10.03 -9.14
CA ALA A 77 14.19 -10.65 -8.00
C ALA A 77 13.62 -9.61 -7.03
N THR A 78 14.36 -8.53 -6.73
CA THR A 78 13.87 -7.43 -5.89
C THR A 78 12.72 -6.70 -6.56
N GLN A 79 12.87 -6.34 -7.83
CA GLN A 79 11.83 -5.64 -8.60
C GLN A 79 10.54 -6.47 -8.65
N GLU A 80 10.66 -7.78 -8.88
CA GLU A 80 9.53 -8.70 -8.87
C GLU A 80 8.83 -8.77 -7.50
N ARG A 81 9.58 -8.82 -6.39
CA ARG A 81 8.98 -8.81 -5.05
C ARG A 81 8.11 -7.58 -4.80
N TYR A 82 8.55 -6.40 -5.23
CA TYR A 82 7.76 -5.17 -5.11
C TYR A 82 6.50 -5.19 -5.99
N ARG A 83 6.60 -5.71 -7.23
CA ARG A 83 5.44 -5.90 -8.10
C ARG A 83 4.41 -6.87 -7.51
N LYS A 84 4.86 -7.97 -6.90
CA LYS A 84 3.95 -8.88 -6.19
C LYS A 84 3.31 -8.19 -4.97
N ALA A 85 4.10 -7.42 -4.21
CA ALA A 85 3.63 -6.72 -3.02
C ALA A 85 2.50 -5.72 -3.34
N VAL A 86 2.58 -4.97 -4.46
CA VAL A 86 1.50 -4.03 -4.82
C VAL A 86 0.19 -4.76 -5.11
N LYS A 87 0.24 -5.91 -5.77
CA LYS A 87 -0.96 -6.72 -6.08
C LYS A 87 -1.59 -7.29 -4.82
N ILE A 88 -0.76 -7.74 -3.89
CA ILE A 88 -1.19 -8.18 -2.56
C ILE A 88 -1.83 -7.01 -1.79
N ALA A 89 -1.23 -5.81 -1.84
CA ALA A 89 -1.79 -4.62 -1.19
C ALA A 89 -3.15 -4.23 -1.79
N MET A 90 -3.30 -4.24 -3.12
CA MET A 90 -4.59 -4.00 -3.78
C MET A 90 -5.65 -4.98 -3.32
N ARG A 91 -5.33 -6.29 -3.29
CA ARG A 91 -6.25 -7.31 -2.76
C ARG A 91 -6.62 -7.04 -1.31
N TRP A 92 -5.65 -6.68 -0.47
CA TRP A 92 -5.91 -6.45 0.95
C TRP A 92 -6.79 -5.23 1.20
N ILE A 93 -6.59 -4.15 0.45
CA ILE A 93 -7.46 -2.97 0.46
C ILE A 93 -8.86 -3.35 -0.02
N LYS A 94 -8.98 -4.11 -1.11
CA LYS A 94 -10.28 -4.56 -1.61
C LYS A 94 -11.05 -5.34 -0.55
N ASN A 95 -10.39 -6.26 0.14
CA ASN A 95 -11.02 -7.02 1.21
C ASN A 95 -11.55 -6.09 2.30
N TYR A 96 -10.77 -5.09 2.72
CA TYR A 96 -11.22 -4.14 3.77
C TYR A 96 -12.34 -3.21 3.28
N THR A 97 -12.38 -2.84 2.00
CA THR A 97 -13.54 -2.13 1.43
C THR A 97 -14.78 -3.02 1.34
N ASP A 98 -14.60 -4.34 1.21
CA ASP A 98 -15.67 -5.34 1.26
C ASP A 98 -16.02 -5.79 2.69
N LEU A 99 -15.44 -5.15 3.72
CA LEU A 99 -15.59 -5.48 5.15
C LEU A 99 -15.07 -6.89 5.53
N ASP A 100 -14.17 -7.46 4.73
CA ASP A 100 -13.36 -8.63 5.06
C ASP A 100 -12.02 -8.20 5.69
N PHE A 101 -11.95 -8.21 7.02
CA PHE A 101 -10.78 -7.78 7.80
C PHE A 101 -9.70 -8.85 7.97
N ARG A 102 -9.63 -9.80 7.03
CA ARG A 102 -8.61 -10.85 7.03
C ARG A 102 -7.21 -10.23 7.07
N SER A 103 -6.44 -10.64 8.07
CA SER A 103 -5.07 -10.21 8.25
C SER A 103 -4.14 -10.75 7.17
N LEU A 104 -3.14 -9.96 6.75
CA LEU A 104 -2.07 -10.46 5.87
C LEU A 104 -1.37 -11.70 6.45
N GLY A 105 -1.16 -11.76 7.76
CA GLY A 105 -0.58 -12.93 8.44
C GLY A 105 -1.43 -14.22 8.43
N SER A 106 -2.67 -14.18 7.91
CA SER A 106 -3.49 -15.38 7.75
C SER A 106 -3.33 -16.06 6.38
N TYR A 107 -2.67 -15.38 5.43
CA TYR A 107 -2.41 -15.94 4.12
C TYR A 107 -1.18 -16.82 4.15
N THR A 108 -1.27 -17.97 3.49
CA THR A 108 -0.08 -18.78 3.24
C THR A 108 0.77 -18.13 2.16
N ARG A 109 2.05 -18.54 2.07
CA ARG A 109 2.91 -18.12 0.95
C ARG A 109 2.30 -18.47 -0.42
N ALA A 110 1.62 -19.62 -0.51
CA ALA A 110 0.94 -20.04 -1.73
C ALA A 110 -0.24 -19.11 -2.06
N ASP A 111 -1.00 -18.65 -1.06
CA ASP A 111 -2.07 -17.68 -1.28
C ASP A 111 -1.52 -16.35 -1.81
N LEU A 112 -0.43 -15.85 -1.21
CA LEU A 112 0.20 -14.60 -1.64
C LEU A 112 0.74 -14.70 -3.08
N GLU A 113 1.33 -15.84 -3.44
CA GLU A 113 1.78 -16.11 -4.81
C GLU A 113 0.61 -16.21 -5.79
N ARG A 114 -0.53 -16.78 -5.39
CA ARG A 114 -1.74 -16.82 -6.22
C ARG A 114 -2.28 -15.41 -6.45
N ILE A 115 -2.45 -14.62 -5.39
CA ILE A 115 -2.92 -13.23 -5.47
C ILE A 115 -2.01 -12.41 -6.40
N ALA A 116 -0.69 -12.60 -6.31
CA ALA A 116 0.25 -11.90 -7.17
C ALA A 116 0.16 -12.29 -8.67
N ARG A 117 -0.45 -13.42 -9.03
CA ARG A 117 -0.64 -13.86 -10.42
C ARG A 117 -2.00 -13.46 -11.00
N GLU A 118 -3.00 -13.26 -10.17
CA GLU A 118 -4.34 -12.82 -10.59
C GLU A 118 -4.32 -11.40 -11.19
N PRO A 119 -5.32 -11.00 -11.98
CA PRO A 119 -5.51 -9.58 -12.31
C PRO A 119 -5.60 -8.71 -11.05
N ASP A 120 -5.35 -7.41 -11.22
CA ASP A 120 -5.50 -6.46 -10.13
C ASP A 120 -6.89 -6.57 -9.49
N ALA A 121 -6.95 -6.40 -8.17
CA ALA A 121 -8.20 -6.53 -7.42
C ALA A 121 -9.23 -5.41 -7.73
N PHE A 122 -8.78 -4.38 -8.45
CA PHE A 122 -9.47 -3.15 -8.81
C PHE A 122 -9.41 -2.91 -10.31
#